data_AF-A0A1R3U395-F1
#
_entry.id   AF-A0A1R3U395-F1
#
_cell.length_a   1.000
_cell.length_b   1.000
_cell.length_c   1.000
_cell.angle_alpha   90.00
_cell.angle_beta   90.00
_cell.angle_gamma   90.00
#
_symmetry.space_group_name_H-M   'P 1'
#
loop_
_entity.id
_entity.type
_entity.pdbx_description
1 polymer ?
#
loop_
_entity_poly.entity_id
_entity_poly.type
_entity_poly.pdbx_seq_one_letter_code
_entity_poly.pdbx_strand_id
1 'polypeptide(L)'
;MKIVSVINYKGGVGKTTVTSNLSAELAWRGYNVLMIDLDPQTNLTFSFVRPDDWQKSLAETKTIKQAFDSLIDGSSFDINSLIIKPSRVSERLNGKGKLDLISSHLGPINVDLDLATLLAGANMKQSKKNFLKVHRRLADGMCASGQHISRTEPSR
;
A
#
# COMPACT_ATOMS: atom_id res chain seq x y z
N MET A 1 1.82 -14.16 9.27
CA MET A 1 1.85 -12.80 8.70
C MET A 1 1.65 -11.78 9.83
N LYS A 2 2.44 -10.71 9.88
CA LYS A 2 2.29 -9.61 10.86
C LYS A 2 1.89 -8.34 10.11
N ILE A 3 0.91 -7.59 10.63
CA ILE A 3 0.44 -6.33 10.05
C ILE A 3 0.68 -5.22 11.06
N VAL A 4 1.36 -4.16 10.63
CA VAL A 4 1.63 -2.97 11.45
C VAL A 4 1.11 -1.77 10.68
N SER A 5 0.30 -0.93 11.35
CA SER A 5 -0.22 0.30 10.77
C SER A 5 0.24 1.49 11.59
N VAL A 6 0.74 2.53 10.91
CA VAL A 6 1.24 3.76 11.52
C VAL A 6 0.25 4.89 11.18
N ILE A 7 -0.61 5.24 12.14
CA ILE A 7 -1.70 6.20 11.94
C ILE A 7 -1.57 7.34 12.96
N ASN A 8 -1.71 8.58 12.48
CA ASN A 8 -1.81 9.78 13.32
C ASN A 8 -2.52 10.89 12.53
N TYR A 9 -3.51 11.52 13.15
CA TYR A 9 -4.33 12.58 12.59
C TYR A 9 -3.57 13.89 12.32
N LYS A 10 -2.41 14.11 12.97
CA LYS A 10 -1.59 15.32 12.76
C LYS A 10 -0.55 15.09 11.66
N GLY A 11 -0.42 16.06 10.74
CA GLY A 11 0.66 16.13 9.76
C GLY A 11 2.02 16.42 10.40
N GLY A 12 3.12 15.99 9.76
CA GLY A 12 4.49 16.35 10.22
C GLY A 12 4.99 15.66 11.50
N VAL A 13 4.31 14.61 11.97
CA VAL A 13 4.66 13.89 13.21
C VAL A 13 5.59 12.69 13.01
N GLY A 14 6.24 12.58 11.84
CA GLY A 14 7.22 11.53 11.57
C GLY A 14 6.67 10.16 11.17
N LYS A 15 5.36 10.01 10.89
CA LYS A 15 4.75 8.74 10.44
C LYS A 15 5.53 8.08 9.30
N THR A 16 5.74 8.83 8.22
CA THR A 16 6.45 8.36 7.04
C THR A 16 7.88 7.96 7.37
N THR A 17 8.58 8.75 8.18
CA THR A 17 9.95 8.49 8.62
C THR A 17 10.05 7.20 9.43
N VAL A 18 9.14 6.98 10.38
CA VAL A 18 9.13 5.77 11.18
C VAL A 18 8.80 4.55 10.31
N THR A 19 7.78 4.65 9.45
CA THR A 19 7.40 3.56 8.54
C THR A 19 8.56 3.20 7.61
N SER A 20 9.20 4.17 6.95
CA SER A 20 10.27 3.91 5.99
C SER A 20 11.49 3.26 6.65
N ASN A 21 11.95 3.80 7.79
CA ASN A 21 13.12 3.27 8.49
C ASN A 21 12.85 1.90 9.11
N LEU A 22 11.68 1.69 9.72
CA LEU A 22 11.32 0.41 10.29
C LEU A 22 11.25 -0.67 9.20
N SER A 23 10.61 -0.39 8.07
CA SER A 23 10.52 -1.32 6.95
C SER A 23 11.90 -1.64 6.35
N ALA A 24 12.75 -0.63 6.17
CA ALA A 24 14.11 -0.81 5.67
C ALA A 24 14.96 -1.66 6.61
N GLU A 25 14.92 -1.39 7.92
CA GLU A 25 15.67 -2.15 8.92
C GLU A 25 15.19 -3.61 9.02
N LEU A 26 13.87 -3.84 8.94
CA LEU A 26 13.33 -5.21 8.90
C LEU A 26 13.81 -5.95 7.64
N ALA A 27 13.76 -5.31 6.47
CA ALA A 27 14.27 -5.93 5.25
C ALA A 27 15.78 -6.20 5.35
N TRP A 28 16.56 -5.29 5.95
CA TRP A 28 18.00 -5.46 6.18
C TRP A 28 18.33 -6.64 7.10
N ARG A 29 17.49 -6.88 8.12
CA ARG A 29 17.56 -8.05 9.01
C ARG A 29 17.10 -9.36 8.37
N GLY A 30 16.67 -9.30 7.11
CA GLY A 30 16.30 -10.45 6.30
C GLY A 30 14.83 -10.82 6.31
N TYR A 31 13.96 -9.90 6.75
CA TYR A 31 12.51 -10.10 6.66
C TYR A 31 11.98 -9.74 5.27
N ASN A 32 10.86 -10.37 4.90
CA ASN A 32 10.07 -9.99 3.73
C ASN A 32 9.03 -8.95 4.14
N VAL A 33 9.19 -7.73 3.64
CA VAL A 33 8.37 -6.57 3.98
C VAL A 33 7.62 -6.10 2.74
N LEU A 34 6.31 -5.88 2.88
CA LEU A 34 5.48 -5.17 1.91
C LEU A 34 5.02 -3.87 2.57
N MET A 35 5.44 -2.73 2.02
CA MET A 35 4.92 -1.42 2.39
C MET A 35 3.70 -1.10 1.55
N ILE A 36 2.72 -0.45 2.16
CA ILE A 36 1.52 0.05 1.47
C ILE A 36 1.38 1.52 1.82
N ASP A 37 1.53 2.38 0.83
CA ASP A 37 1.30 3.82 0.99
C ASP A 37 -0.14 4.14 0.66
N LEU A 38 -0.89 4.59 1.67
CA LEU A 38 -2.29 5.01 1.55
C LEU A 38 -2.45 6.52 1.73
N ASP A 39 -1.35 7.26 1.86
CA ASP A 39 -1.40 8.71 2.06
C ASP A 39 -1.40 9.42 0.69
N PRO A 40 -2.43 10.21 0.35
CA PRO A 40 -2.45 11.13 -0.80
C PRO A 40 -1.16 11.91 -1.05
N GLN A 41 -0.47 12.28 0.03
CA GLN A 41 0.75 13.07 -0.04
C GLN A 41 1.95 12.28 -0.58
N THR A 42 1.82 10.95 -0.78
CA THR A 42 2.78 10.08 -1.48
C THR A 42 4.21 10.12 -0.91
N ASN A 43 4.39 10.65 0.30
CA ASN A 43 5.71 10.85 0.91
C ASN A 43 6.45 9.53 1.16
N LEU A 44 5.73 8.46 1.52
CA LEU A 44 6.35 7.14 1.70
C LEU A 44 6.80 6.59 0.35
N THR A 45 5.95 6.67 -0.66
CA THR A 45 6.27 6.28 -2.04
C THR A 45 7.54 6.98 -2.54
N PHE A 46 7.63 8.30 -2.40
CA PHE A 46 8.79 9.08 -2.87
C PHE A 46 10.06 8.89 -2.05
N SER A 47 9.97 8.29 -0.86
CA SER A 47 11.16 7.86 -0.12
C SER A 47 11.88 6.69 -0.80
N PHE A 48 11.19 5.94 -1.67
CA PHE A 48 11.69 4.71 -2.28
C PHE A 48 11.70 4.72 -3.82
N VAL A 49 10.87 5.56 -4.44
CA VAL A 49 10.75 5.71 -5.90
C VAL A 49 10.96 7.17 -6.27
N ARG A 50 11.72 7.47 -7.34
CA ARG A 50 11.86 8.86 -7.79
C ARG A 50 10.51 9.38 -8.31
N PRO A 51 10.16 10.66 -8.08
CA PRO A 51 8.95 11.26 -8.63
C PRO A 51 8.82 11.09 -10.15
N ASP A 52 9.91 11.27 -10.90
CA ASP A 52 9.90 11.11 -12.36
C ASP A 52 9.61 9.67 -12.80
N ASP A 53 10.19 8.68 -12.11
CA ASP A 53 9.98 7.25 -12.39
C ASP A 53 8.53 6.85 -12.04
N TRP A 54 8.02 7.38 -10.91
CA TRP A 54 6.64 7.17 -10.49
C TRP A 54 5.66 7.76 -11.51
N GLN A 55 5.88 9.01 -11.95
CA GLN A 55 5.01 9.68 -12.91
C GLN A 55 4.96 8.94 -14.25
N LYS A 56 6.11 8.47 -14.74
CA LYS A 56 6.22 7.81 -16.05
C LYS A 56 5.72 6.37 -16.07
N SER A 57 5.83 5.64 -14.96
CA SER A 57 5.68 4.18 -14.99
C SER A 57 4.66 3.62 -13.98
N LEU A 58 4.26 4.39 -12.98
CA LEU A 58 3.42 3.90 -11.88
C LEU A 58 2.09 4.62 -11.78
N ALA A 59 2.08 5.96 -11.92
CA ALA A 59 0.93 6.81 -11.64
C ALA A 59 -0.38 6.29 -12.27
N GLU A 60 -0.34 5.92 -13.54
CA GLU A 60 -1.54 5.54 -14.30
C GLU A 60 -2.01 4.10 -14.06
N THR A 61 -1.14 3.19 -13.61
CA THR A 61 -1.43 1.74 -13.67
C THR A 61 -1.05 0.93 -12.44
N LYS A 62 -0.15 1.42 -11.58
CA LYS A 62 0.46 0.66 -10.48
C LYS A 62 0.41 1.39 -9.14
N THR A 63 -0.71 2.04 -8.86
CA THR A 63 -0.96 2.70 -7.57
C THR A 63 -2.14 2.10 -6.85
N ILE A 64 -2.32 2.46 -5.58
CA ILE A 64 -3.49 2.06 -4.81
C ILE A 64 -4.81 2.57 -5.43
N LYS A 65 -4.76 3.62 -6.26
CA LYS A 65 -5.94 4.15 -6.96
C LYS A 65 -6.65 3.05 -7.76
N GLN A 66 -5.91 2.20 -8.46
CA GLN A 66 -6.48 1.12 -9.27
C GLN A 66 -7.25 0.11 -8.41
N ALA A 67 -6.77 -0.17 -7.19
CA ALA A 67 -7.52 -1.01 -6.25
C ALA A 67 -8.82 -0.32 -5.79
N PHE A 68 -8.80 1.00 -5.54
CA PHE A 68 -9.99 1.75 -5.17
C PHE A 68 -11.01 1.85 -6.31
N ASP A 69 -10.56 2.19 -7.52
CA ASP A 69 -11.41 2.28 -8.71
C ASP A 69 -12.14 0.95 -8.95
N SER A 70 -11.42 -0.18 -8.94
CA SER A 70 -12.04 -1.48 -9.12
C SER A 70 -13.04 -1.85 -8.01
N LEU A 71 -12.79 -1.40 -6.77
CA LEU A 71 -13.73 -1.59 -5.67
C LEU A 71 -15.01 -0.77 -5.85
N ILE A 72 -14.90 0.44 -6.40
CA ILE A 72 -16.02 1.33 -6.71
C ILE A 72 -16.85 0.75 -7.86
N ASP A 73 -16.18 0.31 -8.93
CA ASP A 73 -16.83 -0.25 -10.13
C ASP A 73 -17.37 -1.68 -9.90
N GLY A 74 -17.05 -2.29 -8.77
CA GLY A 74 -17.42 -3.66 -8.44
C GLY A 74 -16.71 -4.73 -9.28
N SER A 75 -15.65 -4.36 -10.00
CA SER A 75 -14.84 -5.25 -10.82
C SER A 75 -13.86 -6.09 -9.97
N SER A 76 -13.39 -7.20 -10.54
CA SER A 76 -12.31 -7.97 -9.92
C SER A 76 -10.97 -7.27 -10.12
N PHE A 77 -10.12 -7.32 -9.11
CA PHE A 77 -8.81 -6.69 -9.13
C PHE A 77 -7.76 -7.59 -8.48
N ASP A 78 -6.62 -7.76 -9.14
CA ASP A 78 -5.48 -8.47 -8.57
C ASP A 78 -4.51 -7.48 -7.90
N ILE A 79 -4.48 -7.52 -6.57
CA ILE A 79 -3.59 -6.65 -5.77
C ILE A 79 -2.11 -6.89 -6.06
N ASN A 80 -1.74 -8.10 -6.51
CA ASN A 80 -0.34 -8.42 -6.80
C ASN A 80 0.19 -7.63 -8.00
N SER A 81 -0.70 -7.17 -8.89
CA SER A 81 -0.34 -6.30 -10.02
C SER A 81 0.21 -4.93 -9.59
N LEU A 82 -0.10 -4.50 -8.36
CA LEU A 82 0.36 -3.22 -7.80
C LEU A 82 1.71 -3.31 -7.09
N ILE A 83 2.18 -4.52 -6.82
CA ILE A 83 3.40 -4.72 -6.04
C ILE A 83 4.60 -4.36 -6.93
N ILE A 84 5.36 -3.34 -6.50
CA ILE A 84 6.59 -2.93 -7.12
C ILE A 84 7.80 -3.27 -6.25
N LYS A 85 8.94 -3.43 -6.91
CA LYS A 85 10.25 -3.66 -6.28
C LYS A 85 11.13 -2.43 -6.52
N PRO A 86 11.34 -1.57 -5.51
CA PRO A 86 12.24 -0.43 -5.66
C PRO A 86 13.68 -0.91 -5.90
N SER A 87 14.19 -0.73 -7.14
CA SER A 87 15.48 -1.28 -7.58
C SER A 87 16.64 -0.93 -6.66
N ARG A 88 16.73 0.34 -6.25
CA ARG A 88 17.75 0.85 -5.31
C ARG A 88 17.78 0.12 -3.97
N VAL A 89 16.62 -0.32 -3.49
CA VAL A 89 16.55 -1.05 -2.22
C VAL A 89 16.94 -2.51 -2.44
N SER A 90 16.41 -3.15 -3.48
CA SER A 90 16.75 -4.54 -3.78
C SER A 90 18.25 -4.73 -4.01
N GLU A 91 18.90 -3.79 -4.69
CA GLU A 91 20.36 -3.78 -4.89
C GLU A 91 21.10 -3.65 -3.56
N ARG A 92 20.63 -2.80 -2.63
CA ARG A 92 21.29 -2.63 -1.33
C ARG A 92 21.08 -3.79 -0.36
N LEU A 93 19.97 -4.52 -0.49
CA LEU A 93 19.68 -5.66 0.38
C LEU A 93 20.54 -6.89 0.05
N ASN A 94 21.15 -6.97 -1.14
CA ASN A 94 22.01 -8.09 -1.56
C ASN A 94 21.41 -9.48 -1.28
N GLY A 95 20.09 -9.62 -1.47
CA GLY A 95 19.38 -10.89 -1.25
C GLY A 95 19.17 -11.29 0.22
N LYS A 96 19.57 -10.48 1.21
CA LYS A 96 19.37 -10.80 2.63
C LYS A 96 17.89 -10.80 3.03
N GLY A 97 17.09 -9.91 2.44
CA GLY A 97 15.66 -9.78 2.66
C GLY A 97 14.96 -9.10 1.49
N LYS A 98 13.70 -8.74 1.66
CA LYS A 98 12.85 -8.17 0.61
C LYS A 98 12.08 -6.97 1.12
N LEU A 99 12.03 -5.91 0.31
CA LEU A 99 11.20 -4.74 0.55
C LEU A 99 10.45 -4.40 -0.73
N ASP A 100 9.16 -4.75 -0.73
CA ASP A 100 8.22 -4.42 -1.78
C ASP A 100 7.37 -3.21 -1.37
N LEU A 101 6.73 -2.57 -2.36
CA LEU A 101 5.88 -1.41 -2.14
C LEU A 101 4.62 -1.49 -3.02
N ILE A 102 3.47 -1.15 -2.44
CA ILE A 102 2.29 -0.69 -3.19
C ILE A 102 2.27 0.83 -3.05
N SER A 103 2.42 1.51 -4.19
CA SER A 103 2.56 2.97 -4.22
C SER A 103 1.23 3.71 -4.03
N SER A 104 1.29 4.88 -3.42
CA SER A 104 0.16 5.79 -3.35
C SER A 104 0.02 6.57 -4.67
N HIS A 105 -1.03 7.38 -4.78
CA HIS A 105 -1.32 8.21 -5.94
C HIS A 105 -1.39 9.69 -5.58
N LEU A 106 -0.76 10.56 -6.38
CA LEU A 106 -0.81 12.03 -6.20
C LEU A 106 -2.20 12.65 -6.42
N GLY A 107 -3.18 11.86 -6.87
CA GLY A 107 -4.60 12.12 -6.63
C GLY A 107 -5.05 11.22 -5.49
N PRO A 108 -5.40 11.79 -4.32
CA PRO A 108 -6.75 12.32 -4.21
C PRO A 108 -6.98 13.43 -3.17
N ILE A 109 -7.16 14.66 -3.63
CA ILE A 109 -8.09 15.56 -2.94
C ILE A 109 -9.54 15.09 -3.17
N ASN A 110 -9.81 14.41 -4.30
CA ASN A 110 -11.15 13.99 -4.67
C ASN A 110 -11.48 12.50 -4.44
N VAL A 111 -10.57 11.52 -4.39
CA VAL A 111 -10.97 10.11 -4.10
C VAL A 111 -11.48 9.94 -2.68
N ASP A 112 -10.97 10.68 -1.69
CA ASP A 112 -11.61 10.70 -0.36
C ASP A 112 -13.01 11.34 -0.42
N LEU A 113 -13.22 12.33 -1.30
CA LEU A 113 -14.52 12.97 -1.54
C LEU A 113 -15.47 12.07 -2.36
N ASP A 114 -14.95 11.30 -3.32
CA ASP A 114 -15.67 10.38 -4.20
C ASP A 114 -16.01 9.11 -3.42
N LEU A 115 -15.07 8.57 -2.64
CA LEU A 115 -15.33 7.56 -1.60
C LEU A 115 -16.32 8.13 -0.60
N ALA A 116 -16.16 9.34 -0.06
CA ALA A 116 -17.13 9.92 0.85
C ALA A 116 -18.50 10.07 0.18
N THR A 117 -18.59 10.39 -1.11
CA THR A 117 -19.87 10.53 -1.84
C THR A 117 -20.52 9.15 -2.09
N LEU A 118 -19.72 8.14 -2.47
CA LEU A 118 -20.16 6.75 -2.63
C LEU A 118 -20.50 6.07 -1.31
N LEU A 119 -19.76 6.38 -0.23
CA LEU A 119 -19.96 5.87 1.12
C LEU A 119 -21.10 6.60 1.83
N ALA A 120 -21.22 7.93 1.64
CA ALA A 120 -22.23 8.80 2.27
C ALA A 120 -23.53 8.92 1.47
N GLY A 121 -23.82 7.95 0.60
CA GLY A 121 -25.18 7.71 0.11
C GLY A 121 -26.16 7.57 1.29
N ALA A 122 -26.82 8.67 1.60
CA ALA A 122 -27.96 8.89 2.49
C ALA A 122 -27.89 8.46 3.98
N ASN A 123 -26.83 7.82 4.50
CA ASN A 123 -26.80 7.50 5.95
C ASN A 123 -25.41 7.17 6.52
N MET A 124 -25.06 7.78 7.66
CA MET A 124 -23.79 7.55 8.39
C MET A 124 -23.56 6.07 8.78
N LYS A 125 -24.64 5.30 8.94
CA LYS A 125 -24.60 3.84 9.21
C LYS A 125 -24.16 3.03 7.97
N GLN A 126 -24.55 3.49 6.77
CA GLN A 126 -24.20 2.88 5.49
C GLN A 126 -22.73 3.15 5.13
N SER A 127 -22.26 4.39 5.36
CA SER A 127 -20.87 4.80 5.16
C SER A 127 -19.88 3.97 5.97
N LYS A 128 -20.15 3.79 7.28
CA LYS A 128 -19.35 2.88 8.12
C LYS A 128 -19.34 1.44 7.59
N LYS A 129 -20.49 0.94 7.10
CA LYS A 129 -20.63 -0.44 6.60
C LYS A 129 -19.85 -0.65 5.30
N ASN A 130 -19.88 0.33 4.40
CA ASN A 130 -19.16 0.28 3.14
C ASN A 130 -17.64 0.52 3.34
N PHE A 131 -17.24 1.40 4.26
CA PHE A 131 -15.84 1.57 4.68
C PHE A 131 -15.27 0.25 5.21
N LEU A 132 -15.99 -0.40 6.13
CA LEU A 132 -15.61 -1.73 6.63
C LEU A 132 -15.55 -2.78 5.52
N LYS A 133 -16.45 -2.72 4.53
CA LYS A 133 -16.47 -3.65 3.38
C LYS A 133 -15.25 -3.48 2.47
N VAL A 134 -14.87 -2.23 2.17
CA VAL A 134 -13.69 -1.88 1.36
C VAL A 134 -12.41 -2.36 2.06
N HIS A 135 -12.23 -1.98 3.32
CA HIS A 135 -11.05 -2.38 4.09
C HIS A 135 -10.97 -3.89 4.30
N ARG A 136 -12.11 -4.58 4.46
CA ARG A 136 -12.15 -6.04 4.58
C ARG A 136 -11.75 -6.74 3.28
N ARG A 137 -12.19 -6.27 2.11
CA ARG A 137 -11.78 -6.86 0.82
C ARG A 137 -10.30 -6.67 0.54
N LEU A 138 -9.73 -5.52 0.92
CA LEU A 138 -8.28 -5.29 0.88
C LEU A 138 -7.53 -6.26 1.80
N ALA A 139 -8.03 -6.45 3.03
CA ALA A 139 -7.47 -7.43 3.96
C ALA A 139 -7.56 -8.87 3.43
N ASP A 140 -8.71 -9.26 2.86
CA ASP A 140 -8.92 -10.58 2.27
C ASP A 140 -8.00 -10.82 1.07
N GLY A 141 -7.82 -9.81 0.20
CA GLY A 141 -6.86 -9.85 -0.90
C GLY A 141 -5.42 -10.02 -0.43
N MET A 142 -5.00 -9.27 0.59
CA MET A 142 -3.66 -9.41 1.19
C MET A 142 -3.46 -10.80 1.84
N CYS A 143 -4.49 -11.35 2.49
CA CYS A 143 -4.44 -12.69 3.07
C CYS A 143 -4.31 -13.78 2.00
N ALA A 144 -5.02 -13.65 0.87
CA ALA A 144 -4.90 -14.57 -0.27
C ALA A 144 -3.50 -14.51 -0.90
N SER A 145 -2.92 -13.32 -1.06
CA SER A 145 -1.53 -13.15 -1.52
C SER A 145 -0.49 -13.70 -0.55
N GLY A 146 -0.73 -13.57 0.76
CA GLY A 146 0.17 -14.08 1.82
C GLY A 146 0.31 -15.61 1.83
N GLN A 147 -0.69 -16.36 1.35
CA GLN A 147 -0.61 -17.81 1.20
C GLN A 147 0.32 -18.25 0.05
N HIS A 148 0.54 -17.37 -0.93
CA HIS A 148 1.47 -17.64 -2.03
C HIS A 148 2.94 -17.40 -1.65
N ILE A 149 3.20 -16.60 -0.62
CA ILE A 149 4.55 -16.20 -0.17
C ILE A 149 5.09 -17.13 0.94
N SER A 150 4.25 -17.97 1.56
CA SER A 150 4.63 -18.81 2.71
C SER A 150 5.28 -20.16 2.37
N ARG A 151 5.79 -20.38 1.15
CA ARG A 151 6.41 -21.67 0.75
C ARG A 151 7.94 -21.68 0.70
N THR A 152 8.61 -20.66 1.23
CA THR A 152 10.07 -20.69 1.40
C THR A 152 10.41 -20.43 2.87
N GLU A 153 10.36 -21.48 3.68
CA GLU A 153 11.10 -21.50 4.94
C GLU A 153 12.60 -21.50 4.63
N PRO A 154 13.42 -20.69 5.33
CA PRO A 154 14.86 -20.87 5.31
C PRO A 154 15.20 -22.14 6.09
N SER A 155 15.85 -23.09 5.43
CA SER A 155 16.50 -24.24 6.08
C SER A 155 17.48 -23.73 7.14
N ARG A 156 17.18 -24.03 8.40
CA ARG A 156 18.16 -24.05 9.50
C ARG A 156 18.32 -25.50 9.94
#